data_AF-A0AAR2JMY8-F1
#
_entry.id   AF-A0AAR2JMY8-F1
#
_cell.length_a   1.000
_cell.length_b   1.000
_cell.length_c   1.000
_cell.angle_alpha   90.00
_cell.angle_beta   90.00
_cell.angle_gamma   90.00
#
_symmetry.space_group_name_H-M   'P 1'
#
loop_
_entity.id
_entity.type
_entity.pdbx_description
1 polymer ?
#
loop_
_entity_poly.entity_id
_entity_poly.type
_entity_poly.pdbx_seq_one_letter_code
_entity_poly.pdbx_strand_id
1 'polypeptide(L)'
;MLTKFETKSARVKGLSFHPKRPWILASLHNGVIQLWDYRMCTLIDKFDEHDGPVRGIDFHKQQPLFVSGGDDYKIKVWNYKLRRCLFTLLGHLDYIRTTFFHHEYPWLLSASDDQTIRIWNWQSRTCGFFEGAIAAKGRAGQMAADLDMDTPGGEGWGEDAELHLDDDGFMDAQEGLGDEGGVGKEEGGGWEVEEDLDLPPELDVPAGAGGGAEGEGFFVPPTKGVSPAQMWCNNSQLPVDHLLAGSFETSMRLLHDQVGVVQFGPYKQLFLQTFSRGRTCYLGLPSLPCLQGHPQRNWKDSGLKAGLPAVGLRLADLIARLQQCYQMTTAGRFEEAVERFRVILLSVPLLVVDNKQEIAEAQQLITICREYIVGLTMETERKKLPKDTLEQQKRLCEMAAYFTHCNLQPVHMVLVLRTALNLFFKLKNFKTAAGFARRLLELGPKPEVAQQTRKILAACEKTLTDAHQLNYDPHNPFDLCAASFTPLYRGRPVEKCPLSGACYCPTYKGQVCRVTQVTEIGKEVIGLRISPLQFR
;
A
#
# COMPACT_ATOMS: atom_id res chain seq x y z
N MET A 1 35.95 -42.42 5.72
CA MET A 1 34.78 -43.30 5.56
C MET A 1 33.98 -42.78 4.36
N LEU A 2 33.85 -43.56 3.30
CA LEU A 2 33.05 -43.19 2.12
C LEU A 2 31.64 -43.77 2.31
N THR A 3 30.64 -42.92 2.48
CA THR A 3 29.24 -43.33 2.58
C THR A 3 28.55 -43.06 1.25
N LYS A 4 28.05 -44.12 0.59
CA LYS A 4 27.36 -44.04 -0.71
C LYS A 4 25.84 -44.17 -0.50
N PHE A 5 25.07 -43.23 -1.04
CA PHE A 5 23.61 -43.30 -1.09
C PHE A 5 23.18 -43.61 -2.51
N GLU A 6 22.42 -44.70 -2.71
CA GLU A 6 21.89 -45.08 -4.03
C GLU A 6 20.41 -44.71 -4.12
N THR A 7 20.05 -44.06 -5.23
CA THR A 7 18.68 -43.66 -5.53
C THR A 7 18.32 -44.10 -6.94
N LYS A 8 17.04 -44.35 -7.20
CA LYS A 8 16.57 -44.91 -8.49
C LYS A 8 16.76 -43.96 -9.69
N SER A 9 17.01 -42.67 -9.45
CA SER A 9 17.27 -41.69 -10.51
C SER A 9 18.78 -41.52 -10.72
N ALA A 10 19.24 -41.72 -11.96
CA ALA A 10 20.66 -41.80 -12.27
C ALA A 10 21.44 -40.47 -12.19
N ARG A 11 20.79 -39.34 -11.85
CA ARG A 11 21.42 -38.01 -11.88
C ARG A 11 20.97 -37.12 -10.73
N VAL A 12 21.87 -36.95 -9.76
CA VAL A 12 21.77 -35.91 -8.72
C VAL A 12 22.26 -34.59 -9.32
N LYS A 13 21.54 -33.50 -9.10
CA LYS A 13 21.78 -32.19 -9.71
C LYS A 13 22.20 -31.12 -8.71
N GLY A 14 21.67 -31.19 -7.49
CA GLY A 14 21.98 -30.25 -6.41
C GLY A 14 22.06 -30.98 -5.07
N LEU A 15 22.88 -30.44 -4.18
CA LEU A 15 23.13 -30.97 -2.84
C LEU A 15 23.20 -29.81 -1.84
N SER A 16 22.64 -30.00 -0.63
CA SER A 16 22.78 -29.04 0.46
C SER A 16 22.83 -29.73 1.82
N PHE A 17 23.76 -29.30 2.68
CA PHE A 17 23.88 -29.79 4.05
C PHE A 17 22.96 -29.03 5.00
N HIS A 18 22.30 -29.75 5.89
CA HIS A 18 21.56 -29.11 6.96
C HIS A 18 22.54 -28.45 7.96
N PRO A 19 22.32 -27.20 8.38
CA PRO A 19 23.28 -26.43 9.20
C PRO A 19 23.56 -27.01 10.59
N LYS A 20 22.66 -27.82 11.13
CA LYS A 20 22.73 -28.33 12.53
C LYS A 20 22.49 -29.84 12.71
N ARG A 21 22.01 -30.53 11.69
CA ARG A 21 21.53 -31.93 11.78
C ARG A 21 22.33 -32.76 10.80
N PRO A 22 22.48 -34.08 11.03
CA PRO A 22 23.22 -34.96 10.13
C PRO A 22 22.43 -35.27 8.84
N TRP A 23 21.90 -34.24 8.18
CA TRP A 23 21.00 -34.37 7.04
C TRP A 23 21.58 -33.73 5.78
N ILE A 24 21.28 -34.35 4.64
CA ILE A 24 21.61 -33.85 3.30
C ILE A 24 20.32 -33.81 2.48
N LEU A 25 20.11 -32.70 1.77
CA LEU A 25 19.17 -32.62 0.68
C LEU A 25 19.86 -32.97 -0.63
N ALA A 26 19.22 -33.82 -1.42
CA ALA A 26 19.65 -34.17 -2.76
C ALA A 26 18.50 -33.92 -3.74
N SER A 27 18.74 -33.07 -4.74
CA SER A 27 17.78 -32.83 -5.82
C SER A 27 18.11 -33.68 -7.04
N LEU A 28 17.09 -34.26 -7.65
CA LEU A 28 17.24 -35.24 -8.73
C LEU A 28 16.78 -34.67 -10.07
N HIS A 29 17.23 -35.30 -11.15
CA HIS A 29 16.88 -34.92 -12.52
C HIS A 29 15.40 -35.14 -12.86
N ASN A 30 14.69 -36.02 -12.14
CA ASN A 30 13.26 -36.27 -12.35
C ASN A 30 12.34 -35.34 -11.52
N GLY A 31 12.86 -34.23 -10.99
CA GLY A 31 12.11 -33.27 -10.18
C GLY A 31 11.92 -33.64 -8.71
N VAL A 32 12.33 -34.85 -8.33
CA VAL A 32 12.24 -35.30 -6.95
C VAL A 32 13.38 -34.74 -6.12
N ILE A 33 13.06 -34.25 -4.93
CA ILE A 33 14.01 -33.87 -3.89
C ILE A 33 13.94 -34.90 -2.76
N GLN A 34 15.10 -35.36 -2.31
CA GLN A 34 15.25 -36.37 -1.27
C GLN A 34 16.00 -35.79 -0.07
N LEU A 35 15.49 -36.07 1.13
CA LEU A 35 16.15 -35.73 2.39
C LEU A 35 16.74 -37.00 2.99
N TRP A 36 18.04 -37.02 3.23
CA TRP A 36 18.80 -38.18 3.72
C TRP A 36 19.42 -37.91 5.08
N ASP A 37 19.45 -38.93 5.95
CA ASP A 37 20.34 -38.96 7.11
C ASP A 37 21.65 -39.63 6.71
N TYR A 38 22.76 -38.89 6.73
CA TYR A 38 24.05 -39.43 6.28
C TYR A 38 24.77 -40.25 7.35
N ARG A 39 24.33 -40.21 8.62
CA ARG A 39 24.87 -41.07 9.68
C ARG A 39 24.19 -42.43 9.69
N MET A 40 22.88 -42.43 9.49
CA MET A 40 22.06 -43.66 9.49
C MET A 40 21.93 -44.30 8.11
N CYS A 41 22.33 -43.60 7.04
CA CYS A 41 22.17 -44.03 5.66
C CYS A 41 20.72 -44.28 5.24
N THR A 42 19.78 -43.53 5.82
CA THR A 42 18.35 -43.70 5.61
C THR A 42 17.74 -42.51 4.88
N LEU A 43 16.85 -42.78 3.93
CA LEU A 43 15.99 -41.76 3.34
C LEU A 43 14.94 -41.34 4.38
N ILE A 44 14.88 -40.05 4.69
CA ILE A 44 13.94 -39.47 5.65
C ILE A 44 12.62 -39.10 4.96
N ASP A 45 12.71 -38.34 3.87
CA ASP A 45 11.54 -37.77 3.19
C ASP A 45 11.80 -37.53 1.69
N LYS A 46 10.71 -37.43 0.92
CA LYS A 46 10.68 -37.20 -0.52
C LYS A 46 9.70 -36.07 -0.84
N PHE A 47 10.10 -35.15 -1.72
CA PHE A 47 9.28 -34.03 -2.21
C PHE A 47 9.25 -34.05 -3.75
N ASP A 48 8.08 -34.11 -4.36
CA ASP A 48 7.92 -34.36 -5.79
C ASP A 48 6.87 -33.48 -6.47
N GLU A 49 7.04 -32.15 -6.35
CA GLU A 49 6.18 -31.19 -7.04
C GLU A 49 6.84 -30.38 -8.17
N HIS A 50 8.14 -30.54 -8.42
CA HIS A 50 8.77 -29.88 -9.56
C HIS A 50 8.52 -30.67 -10.84
N ASP A 51 8.18 -29.96 -11.91
CA ASP A 51 7.93 -30.56 -13.23
C ASP A 51 9.18 -30.47 -14.10
N GLY A 52 10.24 -31.16 -13.66
CA GLY A 52 11.53 -31.17 -14.36
C GLY A 52 12.72 -31.17 -13.40
N PRO A 53 13.96 -31.21 -13.93
CA PRO A 53 15.17 -31.28 -13.11
C PRO A 53 15.30 -30.15 -12.09
N VAL A 54 15.55 -30.49 -10.83
CA VAL A 54 15.80 -29.50 -9.77
C VAL A 54 17.29 -29.31 -9.57
N ARG A 55 17.80 -28.09 -9.80
CA ARG A 55 19.23 -27.78 -9.79
C ARG A 55 19.65 -26.94 -8.61
N GLY A 56 18.87 -25.90 -8.31
CA GLY A 56 19.07 -25.09 -7.11
C GLY A 56 18.46 -25.78 -5.90
N ILE A 57 19.22 -25.94 -4.82
CA ILE A 57 18.69 -26.38 -3.53
C ILE A 57 19.52 -25.80 -2.38
N ASP A 58 18.86 -25.24 -1.36
CA ASP A 58 19.56 -24.71 -0.20
C ASP A 58 18.71 -24.73 1.08
N PHE A 59 19.37 -24.99 2.22
CA PHE A 59 18.76 -24.98 3.54
C PHE A 59 18.78 -23.58 4.16
N HIS A 60 17.69 -23.22 4.82
CA HIS A 60 17.70 -22.04 5.66
C HIS A 60 18.49 -22.31 6.95
N LYS A 61 19.33 -21.36 7.38
CA LYS A 61 20.24 -21.53 8.53
C LYS A 61 19.54 -21.76 9.88
N GLN A 62 18.42 -21.08 10.11
CA GLN A 62 17.73 -21.05 11.41
C GLN A 62 16.32 -21.70 11.40
N GLN A 63 15.49 -21.38 10.42
CA GLN A 63 14.11 -21.87 10.29
C GLN A 63 14.05 -23.25 9.62
N PRO A 64 12.96 -24.03 9.83
CA PRO A 64 12.81 -25.36 9.24
C PRO A 64 12.39 -25.30 7.76
N LEU A 65 13.15 -24.55 6.97
CA LEU A 65 12.85 -24.25 5.57
C LEU A 65 14.00 -24.68 4.66
N PHE A 66 13.65 -25.01 3.42
CA PHE A 66 14.61 -25.11 2.32
C PHE A 66 14.00 -24.55 1.04
N VAL A 67 14.84 -24.15 0.10
CA VAL A 67 14.43 -23.64 -1.21
C VAL A 67 14.88 -24.61 -2.28
N SER A 68 14.12 -24.70 -3.36
CA SER A 68 14.51 -25.40 -4.57
C SER A 68 14.19 -24.59 -5.81
N GLY A 69 15.05 -24.65 -6.82
CA GLY A 69 14.86 -24.06 -8.15
C GLY A 69 14.91 -25.14 -9.22
N GLY A 70 13.88 -25.20 -10.05
CA GLY A 70 13.73 -26.20 -11.11
C GLY A 70 13.87 -25.65 -12.51
N ASP A 71 14.08 -26.57 -13.46
CA ASP A 71 13.94 -26.34 -14.89
C ASP A 71 12.46 -26.09 -15.29
N ASP A 72 11.52 -26.14 -14.34
CA ASP A 72 10.10 -25.74 -14.51
C ASP A 72 9.87 -24.23 -14.28
N TYR A 73 10.96 -23.45 -14.26
CA TYR A 73 10.99 -22.00 -14.03
C TYR A 73 10.45 -21.57 -12.66
N LYS A 74 10.22 -22.52 -11.75
CA LYS A 74 9.64 -22.30 -10.44
C LYS A 74 10.72 -22.36 -9.37
N ILE A 75 10.66 -21.41 -8.44
CA ILE A 75 11.39 -21.51 -7.17
C ILE A 75 10.37 -21.90 -6.10
N LYS A 76 10.54 -23.02 -5.43
CA LYS A 76 9.65 -23.47 -4.36
C LYS A 76 10.35 -23.34 -3.01
N VAL A 77 9.63 -22.82 -2.02
CA VAL A 77 10.09 -22.80 -0.62
C VAL A 77 9.28 -23.81 0.17
N TRP A 78 9.98 -24.69 0.85
CA TRP A 78 9.45 -25.87 1.51
C TRP A 78 9.63 -25.76 3.01
N ASN A 79 8.71 -26.38 3.74
CA ASN A 79 8.89 -26.64 5.16
C ASN A 79 9.05 -28.14 5.38
N TYR A 80 10.27 -28.55 5.73
CA TYR A 80 10.57 -29.98 5.90
C TYR A 80 9.93 -30.60 7.15
N LYS A 81 9.50 -29.79 8.15
CA LYS A 81 8.74 -30.30 9.30
C LYS A 81 7.27 -30.54 8.95
N LEU A 82 6.69 -29.65 8.14
CA LEU A 82 5.30 -29.75 7.71
C LEU A 82 5.13 -30.62 6.45
N ARG A 83 6.23 -31.07 5.84
CA ARG A 83 6.27 -31.93 4.64
C ARG A 83 5.46 -31.39 3.46
N ARG A 84 5.44 -30.06 3.29
CA ARG A 84 4.69 -29.40 2.21
C ARG A 84 5.43 -28.22 1.63
N CYS A 85 5.13 -27.90 0.37
CA CYS A 85 5.50 -26.64 -0.24
C CYS A 85 4.72 -25.51 0.47
N LEU A 86 5.42 -24.47 0.93
CA LEU A 86 4.78 -23.30 1.53
C LEU A 86 4.32 -22.32 0.46
N PHE A 87 5.17 -22.04 -0.52
CA PHE A 87 4.88 -21.13 -1.62
C PHE A 87 5.83 -21.36 -2.80
N THR A 88 5.34 -20.99 -3.98
CA THR A 88 6.10 -21.00 -5.25
C THR A 88 6.30 -19.55 -5.70
N LEU A 89 7.55 -19.17 -5.97
CA LEU A 89 7.92 -17.88 -6.53
C LEU A 89 8.07 -18.04 -8.05
N LEU A 90 7.38 -17.17 -8.78
CA LEU A 90 7.32 -17.13 -10.25
C LEU A 90 7.90 -15.80 -10.73
N GLY A 91 8.68 -15.83 -11.80
CA GLY A 91 9.19 -14.63 -12.46
C GLY A 91 10.45 -14.82 -13.29
N HIS A 92 11.17 -15.93 -13.12
CA HIS A 92 12.17 -16.32 -14.12
C HIS A 92 11.50 -16.82 -15.39
N LEU A 93 12.12 -16.54 -16.54
CA LEU A 93 11.61 -16.91 -17.86
C LEU A 93 12.29 -18.14 -18.46
N ASP A 94 13.35 -18.64 -17.81
CA ASP A 94 14.12 -19.81 -18.22
C ASP A 94 14.64 -20.59 -17.00
N TYR A 95 15.37 -21.68 -17.23
CA TYR A 95 15.82 -22.66 -16.25
C TYR A 95 16.57 -22.04 -15.08
N ILE A 96 16.15 -22.36 -13.86
CA ILE A 96 16.81 -21.88 -12.65
C ILE A 96 18.00 -22.79 -12.35
N ARG A 97 19.20 -22.22 -12.36
CA ARG A 97 20.45 -22.97 -12.16
C ARG A 97 20.85 -23.08 -10.71
N THR A 98 20.63 -22.03 -9.92
CA THR A 98 20.98 -22.02 -8.50
C THR A 98 20.01 -21.17 -7.69
N THR A 99 19.89 -21.52 -6.40
CA THR A 99 19.07 -20.82 -5.41
C THR A 99 19.79 -20.81 -4.06
N PHE A 100 19.82 -19.69 -3.36
CA PHE A 100 20.47 -19.55 -2.06
C PHE A 100 19.64 -18.74 -1.07
N PHE A 101 19.64 -19.14 0.20
CA PHE A 101 19.17 -18.29 1.28
C PHE A 101 20.25 -17.31 1.72
N HIS A 102 19.86 -16.04 1.84
CA HIS A 102 20.67 -15.07 2.54
C HIS A 102 20.78 -15.45 4.03
N HIS A 103 21.93 -15.15 4.64
CA HIS A 103 22.27 -15.65 5.98
C HIS A 103 21.62 -14.87 7.13
N GLU A 104 21.30 -13.58 6.89
CA GLU A 104 20.75 -12.66 7.90
C GLU A 104 19.40 -12.06 7.48
N TYR A 105 19.33 -11.44 6.30
CA TYR A 105 18.10 -10.89 5.72
C TYR A 105 17.14 -11.96 5.17
N PRO A 106 15.82 -11.68 5.07
CA PRO A 106 14.81 -12.60 4.56
C PRO A 106 14.82 -12.71 3.03
N TRP A 107 16.01 -12.85 2.45
CA TRP A 107 16.22 -12.88 1.01
C TRP A 107 16.55 -14.27 0.48
N LEU A 108 16.10 -14.52 -0.74
CA LEU A 108 16.44 -15.65 -1.58
C LEU A 108 17.09 -15.11 -2.84
N LEU A 109 18.24 -15.66 -3.21
CA LEU A 109 18.88 -15.38 -4.48
C LEU A 109 18.59 -16.51 -5.44
N SER A 110 18.32 -16.20 -6.70
CA SER A 110 18.25 -17.17 -7.77
C SER A 110 18.96 -16.65 -9.01
N ALA A 111 19.59 -17.56 -9.75
CA ALA A 111 20.14 -17.26 -11.07
C ALA A 111 19.54 -18.22 -12.08
N SER A 112 19.19 -17.69 -13.25
CA SER A 112 18.52 -18.41 -14.33
C SER A 112 19.23 -18.20 -15.66
N ASP A 113 18.97 -19.10 -16.59
CA ASP A 113 19.39 -18.97 -17.99
C ASP A 113 18.69 -17.82 -18.73
N ASP A 114 17.68 -17.19 -18.12
CA ASP A 114 17.05 -15.95 -18.62
C ASP A 114 17.98 -14.73 -18.54
N GLN A 115 19.26 -14.96 -18.24
CA GLN A 115 20.31 -13.97 -18.10
C GLN A 115 20.10 -13.02 -16.91
N THR A 116 19.20 -13.37 -15.99
CA THR A 116 18.93 -12.57 -14.79
C THR A 116 19.29 -13.29 -13.49
N ILE A 117 19.69 -12.48 -12.52
CA ILE A 117 19.75 -12.85 -11.11
C ILE A 117 18.62 -12.11 -10.41
N ARG A 118 17.81 -12.83 -9.64
CA ARG A 118 16.69 -12.24 -8.89
C ARG A 118 16.91 -12.38 -7.39
N ILE A 119 16.58 -11.30 -6.68
CA ILE A 119 16.52 -11.29 -5.21
C ILE A 119 15.06 -11.28 -4.81
N TRP A 120 14.64 -12.31 -4.09
CA TRP A 120 13.29 -12.47 -3.60
C TRP A 120 13.25 -12.20 -2.12
N ASN A 121 12.24 -11.48 -1.64
CA ASN A 121 11.94 -11.51 -0.23
C ASN A 121 11.05 -12.74 0.02
N TRP A 122 11.49 -13.69 0.83
CA TRP A 122 10.69 -14.90 1.07
C TRP A 122 9.60 -14.68 2.13
N GLN A 123 9.64 -13.55 2.86
CA GLN A 123 8.62 -13.15 3.84
C GLN A 123 7.58 -12.18 3.26
N SER A 124 7.99 -11.27 2.36
CA SER A 124 7.10 -10.39 1.59
C SER A 124 6.99 -10.95 0.19
N ARG A 125 5.80 -11.36 -0.27
CA ARG A 125 5.54 -12.09 -1.53
C ARG A 125 5.81 -11.26 -2.82
N THR A 126 6.89 -10.49 -2.86
CA THR A 126 7.26 -9.53 -3.90
C THR A 126 8.75 -9.68 -4.25
N CYS A 127 9.07 -9.73 -5.55
CA CYS A 127 10.44 -9.70 -6.06
C CYS A 127 11.09 -8.33 -5.71
N GLY A 128 12.34 -8.33 -5.25
CA GLY A 128 12.99 -7.17 -4.65
C GLY A 128 13.68 -6.24 -5.65
N PHE A 129 13.30 -4.96 -5.57
CA PHE A 129 14.05 -3.69 -5.76
C PHE A 129 14.96 -3.42 -6.99
N PHE A 130 15.48 -4.39 -7.73
CA PHE A 130 16.40 -4.11 -8.87
C PHE A 130 15.73 -3.94 -10.25
N GLU A 131 14.44 -4.25 -10.39
CA GLU A 131 13.71 -4.11 -11.67
C GLU A 131 13.39 -2.65 -12.05
N GLY A 132 13.52 -1.69 -11.12
CA GLY A 132 13.22 -0.28 -11.37
C GLY A 132 14.29 0.51 -12.13
N ALA A 133 15.54 0.04 -12.15
CA ALA A 133 16.67 0.82 -12.69
C ALA A 133 17.09 0.44 -14.12
N ILE A 134 16.74 -0.76 -14.62
CA ILE A 134 17.10 -1.21 -15.98
C ILE A 134 15.90 -1.11 -16.95
N ALA A 135 14.66 -1.07 -16.43
CA ALA A 135 13.46 -0.85 -17.24
C ALA A 135 13.20 0.62 -17.62
N ALA A 136 13.88 1.58 -16.97
CA ALA A 136 13.61 3.02 -17.14
C ALA A 136 14.22 3.65 -18.42
N LYS A 137 15.01 2.91 -19.20
CA LYS A 137 15.53 3.36 -20.50
C LYS A 137 14.88 2.70 -21.73
N GLY A 138 13.89 1.81 -21.54
CA GLY A 138 13.29 1.05 -22.64
C GLY A 138 11.76 0.98 -22.68
N ARG A 139 11.03 1.68 -21.80
CA ARG A 139 9.55 1.64 -21.75
C ARG A 139 8.94 3.01 -21.47
N ALA A 140 9.13 3.96 -22.38
CA ALA A 140 8.22 5.08 -22.55
C ALA A 140 7.29 4.74 -23.73
N GLY A 141 6.27 3.92 -23.47
CA GLY A 141 5.28 3.55 -24.48
C GLY A 141 4.87 2.08 -24.45
N GLN A 142 4.29 1.61 -23.35
CA GLN A 142 3.37 0.45 -23.30
C GLN A 142 2.96 0.20 -21.84
N MET A 143 1.81 0.72 -21.43
CA MET A 143 1.05 0.20 -20.29
C MET A 143 -0.45 0.31 -20.62
N ALA A 144 -0.91 -0.63 -21.41
CA ALA A 144 -2.28 -1.13 -21.39
C ALA A 144 -2.21 -2.57 -21.91
N ALA A 145 -2.84 -3.50 -21.20
CA ALA A 145 -2.99 -4.92 -21.55
C ALA A 145 -1.68 -5.75 -21.34
N ASP A 146 -1.61 -6.85 -20.60
CA ASP A 146 -2.66 -7.72 -20.06
C ASP A 146 -2.21 -8.50 -18.82
N LEU A 147 -3.17 -8.66 -17.91
CA LEU A 147 -3.38 -9.91 -17.20
C LEU A 147 -3.88 -10.91 -18.25
N ASP A 148 -3.16 -11.99 -18.52
CA ASP A 148 -3.82 -13.17 -19.05
C ASP A 148 -3.22 -14.48 -18.54
N MET A 149 -4.14 -15.40 -18.27
CA MET A 149 -3.92 -16.77 -17.83
C MET A 149 -4.68 -17.67 -18.80
N ASP A 150 -3.92 -18.62 -19.37
CA ASP A 150 -4.28 -19.87 -20.03
C ASP A 150 -4.75 -19.89 -21.50
N THR A 151 -3.82 -20.36 -22.35
CA THR A 151 -4.00 -20.98 -23.68
C THR A 151 -4.43 -22.46 -23.53
N PRO A 152 -5.04 -23.12 -24.57
CA PRO A 152 -4.25 -23.55 -25.74
C PRO A 152 -4.98 -23.50 -27.11
N GLY A 153 -4.20 -23.15 -28.15
CA GLY A 153 -4.34 -23.67 -29.52
C GLY A 153 -4.83 -22.70 -30.59
N GLY A 154 -3.93 -22.31 -31.51
CA GLY A 154 -4.29 -21.91 -32.88
C GLY A 154 -3.68 -20.60 -33.39
N GLU A 155 -2.51 -20.72 -34.04
CA GLU A 155 -2.07 -19.96 -35.22
C GLU A 155 -1.81 -18.45 -35.06
N GLY A 156 -0.52 -18.12 -34.89
CA GLY A 156 0.03 -16.80 -35.22
C GLY A 156 0.26 -16.64 -36.73
N TRP A 157 0.57 -15.41 -37.15
CA TRP A 157 1.24 -14.88 -38.35
C TRP A 157 0.70 -13.43 -38.46
N GLY A 158 1.45 -12.36 -38.67
CA GLY A 158 2.84 -12.13 -39.07
C GLY A 158 3.00 -10.61 -39.27
N GLU A 159 4.25 -10.21 -39.37
CA GLU A 159 4.80 -8.85 -39.44
C GLU A 159 4.44 -8.01 -40.70
N ASP A 160 4.93 -6.76 -40.63
CA ASP A 160 5.25 -5.79 -41.70
C ASP A 160 4.14 -4.79 -42.13
N ALA A 161 4.36 -3.49 -42.34
CA ALA A 161 5.60 -2.72 -42.51
C ALA A 161 5.40 -1.23 -42.14
N GLU A 162 6.49 -0.64 -41.64
CA GLU A 162 7.12 0.64 -41.98
C GLU A 162 6.28 1.91 -42.28
N LEU A 163 6.69 3.02 -41.65
CA LEU A 163 7.07 4.24 -42.38
C LEU A 163 8.03 5.09 -41.53
N HIS A 164 9.25 5.23 -42.07
CA HIS A 164 10.30 6.17 -41.71
C HIS A 164 9.83 7.63 -41.74
N LEU A 165 10.50 8.49 -40.96
CA LEU A 165 11.08 9.73 -41.45
C LEU A 165 12.18 10.19 -40.48
N ASP A 166 13.39 10.21 -41.04
CA ASP A 166 14.64 10.84 -40.56
C ASP A 166 14.46 12.39 -40.59
N ASP A 167 15.32 13.30 -40.16
CA ASP A 167 16.76 13.32 -39.90
C ASP A 167 17.09 14.65 -39.17
N ASP A 168 18.34 14.79 -38.72
CA ASP A 168 19.08 16.03 -38.43
C ASP A 168 18.73 16.84 -37.17
N GLY A 169 19.65 17.28 -36.31
CA GLY A 169 21.11 17.34 -36.39
C GLY A 169 21.58 18.49 -35.49
N PHE A 170 22.74 18.31 -34.84
CA PHE A 170 23.86 19.25 -34.69
C PHE A 170 24.54 19.21 -33.31
N MET A 171 25.87 19.07 -33.38
CA MET A 171 26.85 19.07 -32.29
C MET A 171 27.36 20.48 -31.96
N ASP A 172 27.92 20.60 -30.75
CA ASP A 172 29.05 21.43 -30.31
C ASP A 172 29.11 22.95 -30.57
N ALA A 173 29.45 23.69 -29.51
CA ALA A 173 30.65 24.54 -29.52
C ALA A 173 30.97 25.05 -28.10
N GLN A 174 32.16 24.67 -27.66
CA GLN A 174 32.96 25.27 -26.60
C GLN A 174 33.76 26.48 -27.16
N GLU A 175 34.18 27.35 -26.22
CA GLU A 175 35.30 28.31 -26.26
C GLU A 175 35.11 29.76 -26.76
N GLY A 176 35.70 30.69 -25.98
CA GLY A 176 35.87 32.10 -26.33
C GLY A 176 36.27 33.00 -25.16
N LEU A 177 37.58 33.01 -24.83
CA LEU A 177 38.29 33.86 -23.88
C LEU A 177 38.47 35.33 -24.35
N GLY A 178 38.73 36.24 -23.40
CA GLY A 178 39.29 37.60 -23.58
C GLY A 178 38.62 38.61 -22.63
N ASP A 179 39.13 38.90 -21.41
CA ASP A 179 40.26 39.78 -21.07
C ASP A 179 39.96 41.27 -21.43
N GLU A 180 40.14 42.32 -20.63
CA GLU A 180 40.96 42.61 -19.43
C GLU A 180 40.46 43.97 -18.85
N GLY A 181 40.79 44.31 -17.59
CA GLY A 181 40.99 45.73 -17.22
C GLY A 181 40.25 46.33 -16.00
N GLY A 182 40.70 45.98 -14.79
CA GLY A 182 41.20 46.98 -13.83
C GLY A 182 40.24 47.77 -12.91
N VAL A 183 40.39 47.51 -11.60
CA VAL A 183 40.79 48.47 -10.53
C VAL A 183 40.00 48.24 -9.22
N GLY A 184 40.68 47.54 -8.31
CA GLY A 184 40.78 47.76 -6.86
C GLY A 184 39.59 48.31 -6.07
N LYS A 185 39.07 47.47 -5.17
CA LYS A 185 38.95 47.79 -3.74
C LYS A 185 38.74 46.51 -2.93
N GLU A 186 39.80 46.09 -2.25
CA GLU A 186 39.70 45.25 -1.06
C GLU A 186 39.01 46.05 0.04
N GLU A 187 37.90 45.55 0.56
CA GLU A 187 37.43 45.88 1.90
C GLU A 187 37.22 44.57 2.67
N GLY A 188 38.20 44.28 3.52
CA GLY A 188 38.01 43.81 4.89
C GLY A 188 37.23 42.51 5.09
N GLY A 189 37.97 41.40 5.20
CA GLY A 189 37.57 40.30 6.09
C GLY A 189 37.40 40.86 7.50
N GLY A 190 36.16 41.09 7.89
CA GLY A 190 35.78 41.47 9.24
C GLY A 190 36.01 40.29 10.19
N TRP A 191 36.57 40.59 11.35
CA TRP A 191 36.65 39.63 12.45
C TRP A 191 35.21 39.25 12.82
N GLU A 192 34.84 37.98 12.66
CA GLU A 192 33.69 37.41 13.37
C GLU A 192 34.06 37.47 14.86
N VAL A 193 33.75 38.62 15.47
CA VAL A 193 33.81 38.77 16.91
C VAL A 193 32.72 37.85 17.44
N GLU A 194 33.13 36.78 18.11
CA GLU A 194 32.30 36.06 19.08
C GLU A 194 31.95 37.04 20.21
N GLU A 195 31.11 38.03 19.92
CA GLU A 195 30.45 38.88 20.90
C GLU A 195 29.27 38.09 21.47
N ASP A 196 29.62 37.13 22.33
CA ASP A 196 28.95 36.91 23.60
C ASP A 196 29.95 36.15 24.47
N LEU A 197 30.64 36.88 25.34
CA LEU A 197 31.30 36.30 26.52
C LEU A 197 30.19 35.67 27.38
N ASP A 198 29.85 34.41 27.09
CA ASP A 198 28.99 33.61 27.96
C ASP A 198 29.62 33.63 29.36
N LEU A 199 28.92 34.24 30.33
CA LEU A 199 29.37 34.24 31.71
C LEU A 199 29.64 32.79 32.13
N PRO A 200 30.82 32.47 32.66
CA PRO A 200 31.07 31.16 33.23
C PRO A 200 29.95 30.84 34.22
N PRO A 201 29.34 29.64 34.17
CA PRO A 201 28.18 29.28 34.99
C PRO A 201 28.43 29.32 36.51
N GLU A 202 29.65 29.64 36.94
CA GLU A 202 30.00 29.92 38.33
C GLU A 202 29.60 31.33 38.80
N LEU A 203 29.32 32.26 37.89
CA LEU A 203 28.98 33.66 38.21
C LEU A 203 27.47 33.96 38.17
N ASP A 204 26.65 33.03 37.68
CA ASP A 204 25.19 33.18 37.58
C ASP A 204 24.50 32.36 38.68
N VAL A 205 24.65 32.81 39.94
CA VAL A 205 24.02 32.18 41.10
C VAL A 205 22.67 32.84 41.36
N PRO A 206 21.52 32.13 41.21
CA PRO A 206 20.26 32.65 41.69
C PRO A 206 20.31 32.68 43.22
N ALA A 207 20.00 33.83 43.82
CA ALA A 207 19.83 33.97 45.26
C ALA A 207 18.69 33.06 45.74
N GLY A 208 19.02 31.83 46.16
CA GLY A 208 17.98 30.86 46.49
C GLY A 208 18.41 29.45 46.88
N ALA A 209 19.59 29.25 47.47
CA ALA A 209 19.84 28.14 48.40
C ALA A 209 21.11 28.44 49.18
N GLY A 210 20.97 28.67 50.49
CA GLY A 210 22.07 28.98 51.39
C GLY A 210 23.10 27.86 51.46
N GLY A 211 24.36 28.26 51.63
CA GLY A 211 25.53 27.39 51.63
C GLY A 211 25.64 26.46 52.83
N GLY A 212 26.62 25.55 52.74
CA GLY A 212 27.07 24.76 53.87
C GLY A 212 27.90 23.54 53.46
N ALA A 213 29.18 23.59 53.83
CA ALA A 213 30.12 22.47 53.98
C ALA A 213 30.76 21.87 52.72
N GLU A 214 31.89 22.47 52.34
CA GLU A 214 33.03 21.68 51.84
C GLU A 214 33.43 20.67 52.93
N GLY A 215 33.28 19.37 52.64
CA GLY A 215 33.79 18.31 53.51
C GLY A 215 32.74 17.44 54.19
N GLU A 216 31.80 16.86 53.45
CA GLU A 216 31.21 15.54 53.72
C GLU A 216 30.64 15.02 52.39
N GLY A 217 31.01 13.80 51.99
CA GLY A 217 30.65 13.23 50.69
C GLY A 217 29.17 12.90 50.57
N PHE A 218 28.31 13.91 50.38
CA PHE A 218 26.89 13.70 50.11
C PHE A 218 26.68 13.38 48.63
N PHE A 219 26.08 12.22 48.35
CA PHE A 219 25.66 11.83 47.00
C PHE A 219 24.23 12.33 46.74
N VAL A 220 24.07 13.19 45.73
CA VAL A 220 22.76 13.60 45.22
C VAL A 220 22.45 12.77 43.97
N PRO A 221 21.34 11.99 43.94
CA PRO A 221 20.95 11.25 42.75
C PRO A 221 20.56 12.21 41.62
N PRO A 222 20.96 11.94 40.36
CA PRO A 222 20.62 12.80 39.24
C PRO A 222 19.12 12.76 38.92
N THR A 223 18.57 13.88 38.47
CA THR A 223 17.19 13.98 38.01
C THR A 223 17.04 13.42 36.59
N LYS A 224 15.85 12.89 36.27
CA LYS A 224 15.57 12.39 34.92
C LYS A 224 15.55 13.54 33.90
N GLY A 225 16.26 13.35 32.80
CA GLY A 225 16.13 14.22 31.63
C GLY A 225 14.81 14.01 30.87
N VAL A 226 14.58 14.83 29.85
CA VAL A 226 13.41 14.69 28.97
C VAL A 226 13.55 13.42 28.12
N SER A 227 12.48 12.62 28.06
CA SER A 227 12.49 11.40 27.26
C SER A 227 12.42 11.72 25.76
N PRO A 228 13.04 10.90 24.88
CA PRO A 228 12.94 11.09 23.43
C PRO A 228 11.50 11.09 22.91
N ALA A 229 10.63 10.27 23.52
CA ALA A 229 9.20 10.25 23.19
C ALA A 229 8.49 11.57 23.51
N GLN A 230 8.82 12.21 24.64
CA GLN A 230 8.28 13.54 24.96
C GLN A 230 8.79 14.60 23.97
N MET A 231 10.06 14.51 23.55
CA MET A 231 10.62 15.42 22.54
C MET A 231 9.88 15.32 21.20
N TRP A 232 9.50 14.10 20.78
CA TRP A 232 8.70 13.91 19.56
C TRP A 232 7.34 14.62 19.62
N CYS A 233 6.67 14.57 20.77
CA CYS A 233 5.40 15.27 20.99
C CYS A 233 5.56 16.80 21.00
N ASN A 234 6.72 17.30 21.42
CA ASN A 234 6.98 18.74 21.45
C ASN A 234 7.30 19.29 20.04
N ASN A 235 8.00 18.49 19.23
CA ASN A 235 8.51 18.91 17.92
C ASN A 235 7.53 18.67 16.76
N SER A 236 6.47 17.88 16.98
CA SER A 236 5.53 17.51 15.93
C SER A 236 4.09 17.89 16.28
N GLN A 237 3.31 18.13 15.24
CA GLN A 237 1.86 18.33 15.30
C GLN A 237 1.13 17.24 14.46
N LEU A 238 1.87 16.20 14.05
CA LEU A 238 1.34 15.09 13.25
C LEU A 238 0.82 13.97 14.16
N PRO A 239 -0.43 13.49 13.97
CA PRO A 239 -1.01 12.47 14.84
C PRO A 239 -0.16 11.21 15.01
N VAL A 240 0.49 10.74 13.94
CA VAL A 240 1.30 9.52 13.94
C VAL A 240 2.55 9.64 14.82
N ASP A 241 3.15 10.81 14.91
CA ASP A 241 4.36 11.02 15.72
C ASP A 241 4.02 10.89 17.22
N HIS A 242 2.87 11.43 17.63
CA HIS A 242 2.34 11.28 18.99
C HIS A 242 1.95 9.83 19.31
N LEU A 243 1.46 9.08 18.33
CA LEU A 243 1.20 7.63 18.50
C LEU A 243 2.49 6.85 18.70
N LEU A 244 3.54 7.15 17.92
CA LEU A 244 4.86 6.51 18.03
C LEU A 244 5.52 6.83 19.38
N ALA A 245 5.27 8.02 19.93
CA ALA A 245 5.68 8.41 21.27
C ALA A 245 4.88 7.73 22.40
N GLY A 246 3.74 7.07 22.09
CA GLY A 246 2.84 6.48 23.08
C GLY A 246 1.91 7.48 23.77
N SER A 247 1.86 8.73 23.32
CA SER A 247 0.95 9.74 23.84
C SER A 247 -0.38 9.69 23.09
N PHE A 248 -1.21 8.71 23.43
CA PHE A 248 -2.48 8.48 22.73
C PHE A 248 -3.46 9.64 22.91
N GLU A 249 -3.53 10.24 24.09
CA GLU A 249 -4.45 11.36 24.35
C GLU A 249 -4.17 12.56 23.44
N THR A 250 -2.89 12.94 23.31
CA THR A 250 -2.51 14.07 22.45
C THR A 250 -2.73 13.76 20.98
N SER A 251 -2.46 12.53 20.54
CA SER A 251 -2.78 12.09 19.18
C SER A 251 -4.28 12.11 18.89
N MET A 252 -5.10 11.66 19.85
CA MET A 252 -6.56 11.72 19.74
C MET A 252 -7.06 13.16 19.65
N ARG A 253 -6.50 14.08 20.44
CA ARG A 253 -6.81 15.51 20.35
C ARG A 253 -6.48 16.09 18.98
N LEU A 254 -5.29 15.79 18.45
CA LEU A 254 -4.90 16.22 17.10
C LEU A 254 -5.86 15.68 16.03
N LEU A 255 -6.24 14.39 16.09
CA LEU A 255 -7.21 13.82 15.15
C LEU A 255 -8.61 14.40 15.31
N HIS A 256 -9.01 14.76 16.52
CA HIS A 256 -10.27 15.43 16.79
C HIS A 256 -10.33 16.80 16.12
N ASP A 257 -9.30 17.62 16.31
CA ASP A 257 -9.27 19.02 15.85
C ASP A 257 -8.96 19.14 14.35
N GLN A 258 -8.11 18.25 13.82
CA GLN A 258 -7.68 18.30 12.42
C GLN A 258 -8.66 17.60 11.47
N VAL A 259 -9.22 16.46 11.86
CA VAL A 259 -10.03 15.61 10.96
C VAL A 259 -11.40 15.22 11.54
N GLY A 260 -11.75 15.70 12.73
CA GLY A 260 -13.09 15.58 13.29
C GLY A 260 -13.42 14.20 13.85
N VAL A 261 -12.43 13.47 14.34
CA VAL A 261 -12.63 12.13 14.93
C VAL A 261 -13.21 12.25 16.34
N VAL A 262 -14.32 11.56 16.58
CA VAL A 262 -15.01 11.50 17.88
C VAL A 262 -15.05 10.08 18.43
N GLN A 263 -15.16 9.08 17.56
CA GLN A 263 -15.25 7.67 17.95
C GLN A 263 -13.95 6.94 17.60
N PHE A 264 -13.11 6.67 18.61
CA PHE A 264 -11.78 6.07 18.42
C PHE A 264 -11.76 4.54 18.49
N GLY A 265 -12.91 3.87 18.75
CA GLY A 265 -13.00 2.42 18.80
C GLY A 265 -12.38 1.70 17.58
N PRO A 266 -12.77 2.06 16.34
CA PRO A 266 -12.18 1.49 15.12
C PRO A 266 -10.69 1.78 14.93
N TYR A 267 -10.14 2.82 15.57
CA TYR A 267 -8.72 3.16 15.51
C TYR A 267 -7.83 2.27 16.37
N LYS A 268 -8.39 1.47 17.28
CA LYS A 268 -7.64 0.67 18.27
C LYS A 268 -6.52 -0.17 17.64
N GLN A 269 -6.80 -0.90 16.57
CA GLN A 269 -5.81 -1.75 15.91
C GLN A 269 -4.71 -0.92 15.24
N LEU A 270 -5.07 0.17 14.56
CA LEU A 270 -4.11 1.07 13.92
C LEU A 270 -3.19 1.75 14.94
N PHE A 271 -3.73 2.16 16.08
CA PHE A 271 -2.97 2.80 17.16
C PHE A 271 -1.98 1.82 17.79
N LEU A 272 -2.42 0.61 18.15
CA LEU A 272 -1.56 -0.39 18.76
C LEU A 272 -0.46 -0.88 17.81
N GLN A 273 -0.78 -1.12 16.54
CA GLN A 273 0.22 -1.48 15.52
C GLN A 273 1.21 -0.35 15.24
N THR A 274 0.77 0.90 15.37
CA THR A 274 1.66 2.07 15.23
C THR A 274 2.57 2.23 16.43
N PHE A 275 2.02 2.10 17.63
CA PHE A 275 2.81 2.14 18.85
C PHE A 275 3.87 1.02 18.90
N SER A 276 3.52 -0.20 18.47
CA SER A 276 4.45 -1.34 18.51
C SER A 276 5.71 -1.18 17.66
N ARG A 277 5.70 -0.28 16.66
CA ARG A 277 6.86 0.00 15.80
C ARG A 277 7.65 1.26 16.20
N GLY A 278 7.26 1.96 17.26
CA GLY A 278 7.86 3.24 17.64
C GLY A 278 9.24 3.14 18.31
N ARG A 279 9.60 1.97 18.85
CA ARG A 279 10.83 1.77 19.63
C ARG A 279 11.47 0.42 19.35
N THR A 280 12.79 0.39 19.40
CA THR A 280 13.59 -0.84 19.38
C THR A 280 14.04 -1.18 20.81
N CYS A 281 14.40 -2.43 21.06
CA CYS A 281 14.93 -2.85 22.36
C CYS A 281 16.26 -3.59 22.17
N TYR A 282 17.23 -3.29 23.02
CA TYR A 282 18.53 -3.96 23.03
C TYR A 282 19.02 -4.15 24.46
N LEU A 283 19.86 -5.16 24.67
CA LEU A 283 20.40 -5.47 25.98
C LEU A 283 21.60 -4.56 26.28
N GLY A 284 21.60 -3.95 27.47
CA GLY A 284 22.77 -3.26 28.00
C GLY A 284 23.69 -4.25 28.71
N LEU A 285 23.50 -4.40 30.02
CA LEU A 285 24.18 -5.43 30.81
C LEU A 285 23.30 -6.68 30.96
N PRO A 286 23.91 -7.88 31.05
CA PRO A 286 23.18 -9.10 31.37
C PRO A 286 22.39 -8.97 32.68
N SER A 287 21.19 -9.58 32.72
CA SER A 287 20.30 -9.60 33.90
C SER A 287 19.72 -8.25 34.34
N LEU A 288 19.92 -7.17 33.55
CA LEU A 288 19.24 -5.89 33.75
C LEU A 288 18.10 -5.68 32.73
N PRO A 289 17.15 -4.77 33.00
CA PRO A 289 16.11 -4.41 32.04
C PRO A 289 16.69 -3.93 30.71
N CYS A 290 16.02 -4.29 29.61
CA CYS A 290 16.42 -3.87 28.27
C CYS A 290 16.35 -2.34 28.10
N LEU A 291 17.31 -1.81 27.34
CA LEU A 291 17.32 -0.42 26.91
C LEU A 291 16.41 -0.23 25.70
N GLN A 292 15.91 0.99 25.52
CA GLN A 292 15.00 1.35 24.43
C GLN A 292 15.70 2.31 23.46
N GLY A 293 15.74 1.93 22.18
CA GLY A 293 16.17 2.78 21.08
C GLY A 293 14.99 3.49 20.44
N HIS A 294 15.15 4.77 20.14
CA HIS A 294 14.12 5.62 19.53
C HIS A 294 14.59 6.06 18.14
N PRO A 295 14.34 5.25 17.09
CA PRO A 295 14.82 5.56 15.74
C PRO A 295 14.14 6.80 15.19
N GLN A 296 14.93 7.68 14.59
CA GLN A 296 14.48 8.99 14.10
C GLN A 296 14.56 9.07 12.58
N ARG A 297 13.64 9.83 11.97
CA ARG A 297 13.69 10.11 10.52
C ARG A 297 14.79 11.10 10.14
N ASN A 298 15.07 12.06 11.03
CA ASN A 298 16.10 13.09 10.90
C ASN A 298 17.34 12.76 11.76
N TRP A 299 17.74 11.50 11.83
CA TRP A 299 18.82 11.02 12.71
C TRP A 299 20.19 11.67 12.45
N LYS A 300 20.43 12.24 11.27
CA LYS A 300 21.68 12.94 10.94
C LYS A 300 21.80 14.29 11.65
N ASP A 301 20.70 15.04 11.70
CA ASP A 301 20.69 16.46 12.10
C ASP A 301 19.87 16.72 13.38
N SER A 302 19.29 15.68 13.98
CA SER A 302 18.40 15.75 15.14
C SER A 302 19.03 16.38 16.39
N GLY A 303 20.34 16.15 16.60
CA GLY A 303 20.97 16.35 17.91
C GLY A 303 20.15 15.71 19.05
N LEU A 304 20.19 16.31 20.24
CA LEU A 304 19.42 15.86 21.41
C LEU A 304 17.99 16.43 21.46
N LYS A 305 17.71 17.53 20.76
CA LYS A 305 16.48 18.30 20.94
C LYS A 305 15.53 18.30 19.72
N ALA A 306 16.02 18.09 18.50
CA ALA A 306 15.21 18.24 17.28
C ALA A 306 14.71 16.90 16.69
N GLY A 307 14.88 15.78 17.40
CA GLY A 307 14.52 14.46 16.90
C GLY A 307 13.04 14.31 16.59
N LEU A 308 12.74 13.56 15.54
CA LEU A 308 11.40 13.18 15.10
C LEU A 308 11.37 11.68 14.76
N PRO A 309 10.27 10.96 15.02
CA PRO A 309 10.25 9.50 14.89
C PRO A 309 10.35 9.03 13.44
N ALA A 310 10.88 7.82 13.25
CA ALA A 310 11.00 7.20 11.93
C ALA A 310 9.64 6.95 11.26
N VAL A 311 9.58 7.11 9.94
CA VAL A 311 8.37 6.91 9.14
C VAL A 311 8.18 5.42 8.84
N GLY A 312 7.16 4.81 9.44
CA GLY A 312 6.86 3.38 9.28
C GLY A 312 5.67 3.05 8.38
N LEU A 313 4.99 4.05 7.82
CA LEU A 313 3.92 3.89 6.84
C LEU A 313 4.08 4.96 5.76
N ARG A 314 4.24 4.55 4.51
CA ARG A 314 4.38 5.44 3.36
C ARG A 314 3.11 5.45 2.51
N LEU A 315 2.92 6.50 1.73
CA LEU A 315 1.79 6.60 0.80
C LEU A 315 1.76 5.43 -0.20
N ALA A 316 2.93 5.02 -0.70
CA ALA A 316 3.08 3.87 -1.58
C ALA A 316 2.52 2.56 -0.99
N ASP A 317 2.65 2.35 0.33
CA ASP A 317 2.11 1.16 1.01
C ASP A 317 0.57 1.16 0.97
N LEU A 318 -0.05 2.32 1.08
CA LEU A 318 -1.51 2.46 0.99
C LEU A 318 -2.02 2.27 -0.44
N ILE A 319 -1.28 2.79 -1.43
CA ILE A 319 -1.59 2.58 -2.85
C ILE A 319 -1.47 1.10 -3.22
N ALA A 320 -0.46 0.39 -2.70
CA ALA A 320 -0.33 -1.05 -2.91
C ALA A 320 -1.51 -1.83 -2.32
N ARG A 321 -1.99 -1.45 -1.12
CA ARG A 321 -3.19 -2.05 -0.50
C ARG A 321 -4.47 -1.75 -1.28
N LEU A 322 -4.53 -0.62 -1.99
CA LEU A 322 -5.68 -0.24 -2.82
C LEU A 322 -5.90 -1.24 -3.96
N GLN A 323 -4.84 -1.76 -4.57
CA GLN A 323 -4.94 -2.77 -5.63
C GLN A 323 -5.63 -4.06 -5.15
N GLN A 324 -5.36 -4.48 -3.92
CA GLN A 324 -6.05 -5.63 -3.32
C GLN A 324 -7.55 -5.34 -3.15
N CYS A 325 -7.92 -4.11 -2.81
CA CYS A 325 -9.32 -3.69 -2.69
C CYS A 325 -10.06 -3.73 -4.02
N TYR A 326 -9.40 -3.38 -5.13
CA TYR A 326 -9.96 -3.50 -6.47
C TYR A 326 -10.20 -4.96 -6.87
N GLN A 327 -9.26 -5.86 -6.56
CA GLN A 327 -9.43 -7.29 -6.80
C GLN A 327 -10.62 -7.87 -6.02
N MET A 328 -10.77 -7.52 -4.74
CA MET A 328 -11.91 -7.93 -3.92
C MET A 328 -13.25 -7.38 -4.44
N THR A 329 -13.23 -6.15 -4.96
CA THR A 329 -14.42 -5.53 -5.58
C THR A 329 -14.82 -6.25 -6.86
N THR A 330 -13.85 -6.57 -7.72
CA THR A 330 -14.08 -7.35 -8.95
C THR A 330 -14.59 -8.77 -8.64
N ALA A 331 -14.08 -9.39 -7.57
CA ALA A 331 -14.53 -10.71 -7.10
C ALA A 331 -15.91 -10.70 -6.40
N GLY A 332 -16.52 -9.53 -6.19
CA GLY A 332 -17.83 -9.39 -5.55
C GLY A 332 -17.85 -9.51 -4.02
N ARG A 333 -16.67 -9.52 -3.36
CA ARG A 333 -16.55 -9.56 -1.88
C ARG A 333 -16.68 -8.15 -1.28
N PHE A 334 -17.88 -7.57 -1.37
CA PHE A 334 -18.11 -6.16 -1.06
C PHE A 334 -17.88 -5.79 0.41
N GLU A 335 -18.32 -6.63 1.36
CA GLU A 335 -18.19 -6.33 2.79
C GLU A 335 -16.71 -6.22 3.21
N GLU A 336 -15.89 -7.20 2.81
CA GLU A 336 -14.46 -7.20 3.06
C GLU A 336 -13.72 -6.07 2.32
N ALA A 337 -14.13 -5.77 1.09
CA ALA A 337 -13.59 -4.64 0.35
C ALA A 337 -13.85 -3.32 1.09
N VAL A 338 -15.07 -3.10 1.59
CA VAL A 338 -15.44 -1.90 2.36
C VAL A 338 -14.61 -1.77 3.63
N GLU A 339 -14.40 -2.87 4.38
CA GLU A 339 -13.54 -2.85 5.56
C GLU A 339 -12.09 -2.46 5.21
N ARG A 340 -11.55 -3.00 4.11
CA ARG A 340 -10.17 -2.71 3.68
C ARG A 340 -10.02 -1.29 3.15
N PHE A 341 -10.98 -0.77 2.38
CA PHE A 341 -11.02 0.63 2.00
C PHE A 341 -11.11 1.56 3.22
N ARG A 342 -11.90 1.19 4.24
CA ARG A 342 -11.99 1.97 5.48
C ARG A 342 -10.66 1.99 6.23
N VAL A 343 -9.97 0.85 6.33
CA VAL A 343 -8.64 0.79 6.95
C VAL A 343 -7.65 1.70 6.22
N ILE A 344 -7.66 1.74 4.88
CA ILE A 344 -6.82 2.66 4.10
C ILE A 344 -7.18 4.11 4.42
N LEU A 345 -8.47 4.46 4.35
CA LEU A 345 -8.98 5.81 4.64
C LEU A 345 -8.54 6.29 6.03
N LEU A 346 -8.67 5.46 7.05
CA LEU A 346 -8.28 5.78 8.43
C LEU A 346 -6.76 5.81 8.64
N SER A 347 -5.99 5.17 7.75
CA SER A 347 -4.52 5.19 7.78
C SER A 347 -3.93 6.46 7.15
N VAL A 348 -4.68 7.18 6.29
CA VAL A 348 -4.18 8.40 5.64
C VAL A 348 -3.79 9.50 6.63
N PRO A 349 -4.59 9.83 7.68
CA PRO A 349 -4.18 10.77 8.73
C PRO A 349 -2.95 10.34 9.54
N LEU A 350 -2.49 9.10 9.38
CA LEU A 350 -1.32 8.55 10.06
C LEU A 350 -0.08 8.53 9.16
N LEU A 351 -0.10 9.22 8.03
CA LEU A 351 1.05 9.38 7.14
C LEU A 351 1.94 10.55 7.59
N VAL A 352 3.22 10.44 7.22
CA VAL A 352 4.16 11.56 7.17
C VAL A 352 4.61 11.69 5.72
N VAL A 353 4.43 12.88 5.17
CA VAL A 353 4.56 13.17 3.74
C VAL A 353 5.47 14.37 3.55
N ASP A 354 6.36 14.31 2.57
CA ASP A 354 7.40 15.33 2.39
C ASP A 354 6.96 16.41 1.39
N ASN A 355 6.21 16.04 0.35
CA ASN A 355 5.92 16.91 -0.79
C ASN A 355 4.44 17.33 -0.90
N LYS A 356 4.17 18.52 -1.45
CA LYS A 356 2.80 19.00 -1.70
C LYS A 356 2.01 18.12 -2.68
N GLN A 357 2.70 17.48 -3.62
CA GLN A 357 2.10 16.53 -4.56
C GLN A 357 1.56 15.29 -3.84
N GLU A 358 2.35 14.70 -2.95
CA GLU A 358 1.94 13.56 -2.15
C GLU A 358 0.77 13.89 -1.19
N ILE A 359 0.66 15.14 -0.71
CA ILE A 359 -0.52 15.60 0.04
C ILE A 359 -1.77 15.56 -0.85
N ALA A 360 -1.67 16.00 -2.10
CA ALA A 360 -2.78 15.95 -3.05
C ALA A 360 -3.15 14.49 -3.38
N GLU A 361 -2.17 13.62 -3.59
CA GLU A 361 -2.39 12.18 -3.80
C GLU A 361 -3.06 11.51 -2.59
N ALA A 362 -2.67 11.86 -1.37
CA ALA A 362 -3.31 11.37 -0.15
C ALA A 362 -4.78 11.80 -0.05
N GLN A 363 -5.11 13.04 -0.45
CA GLN A 363 -6.49 13.52 -0.52
C GLN A 363 -7.30 12.82 -1.63
N GLN A 364 -6.69 12.58 -2.79
CA GLN A 364 -7.29 11.78 -3.86
C GLN A 364 -7.56 10.35 -3.39
N LEU A 365 -6.63 9.74 -2.64
CA LEU A 365 -6.80 8.40 -2.07
C LEU A 365 -7.97 8.33 -1.10
N ILE A 366 -8.15 9.34 -0.24
CA ILE A 366 -9.32 9.46 0.63
C ILE A 366 -10.60 9.51 -0.21
N THR A 367 -10.59 10.31 -1.28
CA THR A 367 -11.73 10.46 -2.19
C THR A 367 -12.08 9.14 -2.85
N ILE A 368 -11.09 8.41 -3.38
CA ILE A 368 -11.29 7.07 -3.95
C ILE A 368 -11.91 6.13 -2.91
N CYS A 369 -11.34 6.06 -1.71
CA CYS A 369 -11.87 5.19 -0.66
C CYS A 369 -13.33 5.55 -0.31
N ARG A 370 -13.68 6.83 -0.25
CA ARG A 370 -15.07 7.28 -0.03
C ARG A 370 -15.99 6.77 -1.13
N GLU A 371 -15.68 7.03 -2.40
CA GLU A 371 -16.53 6.68 -3.54
C GLU A 371 -16.85 5.19 -3.54
N TYR A 372 -15.83 4.36 -3.31
CA TYR A 372 -16.00 2.91 -3.20
C TYR A 372 -16.80 2.50 -1.96
N ILE A 373 -16.52 3.04 -0.77
CA ILE A 373 -17.27 2.67 0.44
C ILE A 373 -18.76 3.02 0.29
N VAL A 374 -19.07 4.23 -0.17
CA VAL A 374 -20.46 4.68 -0.34
C VAL A 374 -21.17 3.82 -1.38
N GLY A 375 -20.56 3.62 -2.55
CA GLY A 375 -21.14 2.85 -3.64
C GLY A 375 -21.36 1.37 -3.27
N LEU A 376 -20.35 0.72 -2.69
CA LEU A 376 -20.44 -0.69 -2.28
C LEU A 376 -21.41 -0.91 -1.12
N THR A 377 -21.45 0.01 -0.14
CA THR A 377 -22.42 -0.08 0.96
C THR A 377 -23.85 0.06 0.44
N MET A 378 -24.08 1.00 -0.49
CA MET A 378 -25.38 1.17 -1.12
C MET A 378 -25.79 -0.09 -1.92
N GLU A 379 -24.89 -0.69 -2.68
CA GLU A 379 -25.18 -1.90 -3.44
C GLU A 379 -25.49 -3.09 -2.52
N THR A 380 -24.80 -3.21 -1.38
CA THR A 380 -25.11 -4.21 -0.36
C THR A 380 -26.50 -3.99 0.25
N GLU A 381 -26.88 -2.75 0.56
CA GLU A 381 -28.23 -2.43 1.07
C GLU A 381 -29.31 -2.66 0.01
N ARG A 382 -29.04 -2.31 -1.26
CA ARG A 382 -29.92 -2.60 -2.40
C ARG A 382 -30.21 -4.10 -2.50
N LYS A 383 -29.22 -4.96 -2.28
CA LYS A 383 -29.40 -6.42 -2.31
C LYS A 383 -30.26 -6.95 -1.15
N LYS A 384 -30.33 -6.25 -0.02
CA LYS A 384 -31.13 -6.64 1.16
C LYS A 384 -32.61 -6.25 1.05
N LEU A 385 -32.95 -5.23 0.25
CA LEU A 385 -34.32 -4.76 0.10
C LEU A 385 -35.23 -5.79 -0.64
N PRO A 386 -36.49 -5.97 -0.20
CA PRO A 386 -37.45 -6.86 -0.85
C PRO A 386 -37.83 -6.37 -2.25
N LYS A 387 -38.37 -7.27 -3.09
CA LYS A 387 -38.68 -7.03 -4.51
C LYS A 387 -40.17 -7.20 -4.85
N ASP A 388 -41.00 -7.35 -3.83
CA ASP A 388 -42.37 -7.85 -3.99
C ASP A 388 -43.32 -6.76 -4.51
N THR A 389 -43.10 -5.51 -4.07
CA THR A 389 -43.94 -4.36 -4.47
C THR A 389 -43.30 -3.55 -5.59
N LEU A 390 -44.11 -3.01 -6.50
CA LEU A 390 -43.65 -2.12 -7.57
C LEU A 390 -42.83 -0.93 -7.03
N GLU A 391 -43.24 -0.33 -5.91
CA GLU A 391 -42.52 0.79 -5.29
C GLU A 391 -41.13 0.38 -4.77
N GLN A 392 -41.00 -0.85 -4.28
CA GLN A 392 -39.70 -1.39 -3.87
C GLN A 392 -38.81 -1.65 -5.09
N GLN A 393 -39.38 -2.12 -6.21
CA GLN A 393 -38.64 -2.29 -7.47
C GLN A 393 -38.16 -0.96 -8.04
N LYS A 394 -38.97 0.11 -7.95
CA LYS A 394 -38.55 1.48 -8.30
C LYS A 394 -37.37 1.92 -7.44
N ARG A 395 -37.46 1.73 -6.12
CA ARG A 395 -36.37 2.09 -5.19
C ARG A 395 -35.07 1.35 -5.50
N LEU A 396 -35.15 0.07 -5.86
CA LEU A 396 -33.99 -0.71 -6.28
C LEU A 396 -33.35 -0.18 -7.56
N CYS A 397 -34.17 0.27 -8.52
CA CYS A 397 -33.67 0.89 -9.75
C CYS A 397 -33.04 2.25 -9.47
N GLU A 398 -33.65 3.09 -8.63
CA GLU A 398 -33.07 4.36 -8.18
C GLU A 398 -31.67 4.17 -7.57
N MET A 399 -31.53 3.25 -6.60
CA MET A 399 -30.23 2.96 -5.98
C MET A 399 -29.19 2.46 -6.98
N ALA A 400 -29.60 1.61 -7.93
CA ALA A 400 -28.71 1.15 -8.99
C ALA A 400 -28.29 2.30 -9.92
N ALA A 401 -29.21 3.23 -10.24
CA ALA A 401 -28.90 4.41 -11.03
C ALA A 401 -27.96 5.37 -10.30
N TYR A 402 -28.17 5.61 -9.00
CA TYR A 402 -27.24 6.42 -8.20
C TYR A 402 -25.84 5.82 -8.21
N PHE A 403 -25.71 4.50 -8.23
CA PHE A 403 -24.40 3.84 -8.25
C PHE A 403 -23.62 4.14 -9.53
N THR A 404 -24.34 4.39 -10.64
CA THR A 404 -23.73 4.79 -11.92
C THR A 404 -23.08 6.18 -11.89
N HIS A 405 -23.31 6.98 -10.85
CA HIS A 405 -22.67 8.30 -10.65
C HIS A 405 -21.51 8.28 -9.66
N CYS A 406 -21.24 7.15 -9.00
CA CYS A 406 -20.03 7.00 -8.19
C CYS A 406 -18.80 6.94 -9.09
N ASN A 407 -17.73 7.68 -8.74
CA ASN A 407 -16.51 7.72 -9.55
C ASN A 407 -15.62 6.50 -9.24
N LEU A 408 -15.86 5.39 -9.95
CA LEU A 408 -15.08 4.16 -9.84
C LEU A 408 -14.14 3.98 -11.05
N GLN A 409 -13.23 3.01 -10.95
CA GLN A 409 -12.41 2.60 -12.10
C GLN A 409 -13.30 2.04 -13.22
N PRO A 410 -12.90 2.20 -14.50
CA PRO A 410 -13.69 1.78 -15.66
C PRO A 410 -14.20 0.33 -15.58
N VAL A 411 -13.36 -0.61 -15.12
CA VAL A 411 -13.72 -2.02 -14.96
C VAL A 411 -14.92 -2.21 -14.02
N HIS A 412 -14.94 -1.49 -12.89
CA HIS A 412 -16.06 -1.55 -11.94
C HIS A 412 -17.29 -0.78 -12.45
N MET A 413 -17.08 0.35 -13.14
CA MET A 413 -18.16 1.11 -13.76
C MET A 413 -18.95 0.29 -14.78
N VAL A 414 -18.27 -0.53 -15.58
CA VAL A 414 -18.92 -1.47 -16.52
C VAL A 414 -19.85 -2.43 -15.77
N LEU A 415 -19.42 -2.98 -14.62
CA LEU A 415 -20.24 -3.91 -13.83
C LEU A 415 -21.49 -3.23 -13.24
N VAL A 416 -21.34 -2.00 -12.76
CA VAL A 416 -22.44 -1.22 -12.20
C VAL A 416 -23.44 -0.84 -13.29
N LEU A 417 -22.98 -0.31 -14.43
CA LEU A 417 -23.83 0.05 -15.57
C LEU A 417 -24.56 -1.17 -16.15
N ARG A 418 -23.91 -2.34 -16.21
CA ARG A 418 -24.55 -3.59 -16.65
C ARG A 418 -25.69 -3.99 -15.70
N THR A 419 -25.49 -3.81 -14.40
CA THR A 419 -26.50 -4.09 -13.38
C THR A 419 -27.69 -3.13 -13.49
N ALA A 420 -27.41 -1.82 -13.62
CA ALA A 420 -28.44 -0.80 -13.84
C ALA A 420 -29.23 -1.05 -15.12
N LEU A 421 -28.56 -1.34 -16.24
CA LEU A 421 -29.18 -1.64 -17.53
C LEU A 421 -30.21 -2.78 -17.41
N ASN A 422 -29.84 -3.88 -16.76
CA ASN A 422 -30.72 -5.04 -16.59
C ASN A 422 -31.94 -4.74 -15.71
N LEU A 423 -31.78 -3.93 -14.66
CA LEU A 423 -32.89 -3.55 -13.78
C LEU A 423 -33.88 -2.61 -14.47
N PHE A 424 -33.37 -1.59 -15.15
CA PHE A 424 -34.20 -0.62 -15.88
C PHE A 424 -34.91 -1.25 -17.08
N PHE A 425 -34.27 -2.21 -17.75
CA PHE A 425 -34.91 -2.98 -18.82
C PHE A 425 -36.09 -3.81 -18.30
N LYS A 426 -35.93 -4.47 -17.14
CA LYS A 426 -37.03 -5.22 -16.48
C LYS A 426 -38.16 -4.31 -16.00
N LEU A 427 -37.85 -3.11 -15.55
CA LEU A 427 -38.82 -2.09 -15.14
C LEU A 427 -39.52 -1.41 -16.34
N LYS A 428 -39.17 -1.76 -17.58
CA LYS A 428 -39.68 -1.14 -18.82
C LYS A 428 -39.39 0.36 -18.91
N ASN A 429 -38.30 0.83 -18.28
CA ASN A 429 -37.80 2.19 -18.42
C ASN A 429 -36.73 2.24 -19.51
N PHE A 430 -37.17 2.17 -20.76
CA PHE A 430 -36.30 1.97 -21.92
C PHE A 430 -35.50 3.21 -22.33
N LYS A 431 -36.06 4.42 -22.13
CA LYS A 431 -35.36 5.68 -22.45
C LYS A 431 -34.14 5.85 -21.54
N THR A 432 -34.32 5.63 -20.24
CA THR A 432 -33.21 5.70 -19.28
C THR A 432 -32.24 4.51 -19.44
N ALA A 433 -32.75 3.30 -19.70
CA ALA A 433 -31.92 2.13 -19.99
C ALA A 433 -31.00 2.33 -21.22
N ALA A 434 -31.50 2.94 -22.28
CA ALA A 434 -30.72 3.27 -23.47
C ALA A 434 -29.55 4.21 -23.15
N GLY A 435 -29.75 5.17 -22.25
CA GLY A 435 -28.69 6.04 -21.74
C GLY A 435 -27.57 5.26 -21.05
N PHE A 436 -27.92 4.30 -20.17
CA PHE A 436 -26.93 3.43 -19.52
C PHE A 436 -26.20 2.53 -20.51
N ALA A 437 -26.90 1.99 -21.51
CA ALA A 437 -26.30 1.14 -22.54
C ALA A 437 -25.26 1.91 -23.38
N ARG A 438 -25.55 3.15 -23.79
CA ARG A 438 -24.59 4.00 -24.52
C ARG A 438 -23.34 4.28 -23.70
N ARG A 439 -23.51 4.73 -22.45
CA ARG A 439 -22.39 4.97 -21.53
C ARG A 439 -21.58 3.70 -21.25
N LEU A 440 -22.22 2.54 -21.19
CA LEU A 440 -21.53 1.27 -21.04
C LEU A 440 -20.69 0.91 -22.27
N LEU A 441 -21.18 1.19 -23.49
CA LEU A 441 -20.43 0.94 -24.72
C LEU A 441 -19.23 1.90 -24.88
N GLU A 442 -19.34 3.14 -24.43
CA GLU A 442 -18.25 4.13 -24.42
C GLU A 442 -17.07 3.71 -23.54
N LEU A 443 -17.32 2.96 -22.46
CA LEU A 443 -16.28 2.44 -21.57
C LEU A 443 -15.47 1.27 -22.17
N GLY A 444 -15.81 0.77 -23.36
CA GLY A 444 -15.10 -0.32 -24.02
C GLY A 444 -15.15 -1.65 -23.26
N PRO A 445 -16.34 -2.25 -23.04
CA PRO A 445 -16.45 -3.51 -22.32
C PRO A 445 -15.97 -4.69 -23.18
N LYS A 446 -15.74 -5.85 -22.56
CA LYS A 446 -15.40 -7.10 -23.26
C LYS A 446 -16.38 -7.39 -24.43
N PRO A 447 -15.92 -7.97 -25.56
CA PRO A 447 -16.74 -8.13 -26.77
C PRO A 447 -18.11 -8.79 -26.55
N GLU A 448 -18.18 -9.81 -25.69
CA GLU A 448 -19.44 -10.48 -25.35
C GLU A 448 -20.46 -9.54 -24.69
N VAL A 449 -19.99 -8.73 -23.73
CA VAL A 449 -20.84 -7.76 -23.02
C VAL A 449 -21.24 -6.62 -23.96
N ALA A 450 -20.35 -6.19 -24.86
CA ALA A 450 -20.66 -5.20 -25.88
C ALA A 450 -21.78 -5.69 -26.83
N GLN A 451 -21.70 -6.94 -27.31
CA GLN A 451 -22.72 -7.53 -28.17
C GLN A 451 -24.08 -7.64 -27.47
N GLN A 452 -24.12 -8.11 -26.22
CA GLN A 452 -25.35 -8.15 -25.43
C GLN A 452 -25.94 -6.76 -25.23
N THR A 453 -25.11 -5.77 -24.94
CA THR A 453 -25.54 -4.39 -24.69
C THR A 453 -26.10 -3.74 -25.96
N ARG A 454 -25.49 -3.96 -27.13
CA ARG A 454 -26.02 -3.48 -28.42
C ARG A 454 -27.39 -4.08 -28.74
N LYS A 455 -27.60 -5.38 -28.44
CA LYS A 455 -28.91 -6.03 -28.61
C LYS A 455 -29.98 -5.40 -27.71
N ILE A 456 -29.65 -5.16 -26.44
CA ILE A 456 -30.56 -4.49 -25.49
C ILE A 456 -30.84 -3.06 -25.94
N LEU A 457 -29.82 -2.31 -26.37
CA LEU A 457 -29.98 -0.94 -26.87
C LEU A 457 -30.92 -0.87 -28.07
N ALA A 458 -30.74 -1.75 -29.07
CA ALA A 458 -31.63 -1.83 -30.22
C ALA A 458 -33.08 -2.18 -29.84
N ALA A 459 -33.28 -2.98 -28.78
CA ALA A 459 -34.60 -3.26 -28.24
C ALA A 459 -35.22 -2.04 -27.52
N CYS A 460 -34.41 -1.30 -26.75
CA CYS A 460 -34.85 -0.06 -26.11
C CYS A 460 -35.20 1.04 -27.12
N GLU A 461 -34.43 1.15 -28.22
CA GLU A 461 -34.65 2.17 -29.26
C GLU A 461 -35.97 2.00 -30.02
N LYS A 462 -36.48 0.76 -30.11
CA LYS A 462 -37.80 0.49 -30.68
C LYS A 462 -38.95 1.10 -29.84
N THR A 463 -38.76 1.25 -28.53
CA THR A 463 -39.77 1.77 -27.61
C THR A 463 -39.13 2.76 -26.63
N LEU A 464 -38.82 3.97 -27.09
CA LEU A 464 -38.13 5.02 -26.31
C LEU A 464 -39.03 5.72 -25.27
N THR A 465 -39.70 4.95 -24.42
CA THR A 465 -40.59 5.45 -23.37
C THR A 465 -40.21 4.90 -22.01
N ASP A 466 -40.30 5.72 -20.96
CA ASP A 466 -40.18 5.26 -19.57
C ASP A 466 -41.58 5.02 -18.99
N ALA A 467 -41.82 3.80 -18.50
CA ALA A 467 -43.12 3.40 -17.94
C ALA A 467 -43.40 4.02 -16.56
N HIS A 468 -42.34 4.29 -15.78
CA HIS A 468 -42.44 4.79 -14.42
C HIS A 468 -41.50 5.97 -14.17
N GLN A 469 -42.03 7.05 -13.59
CA GLN A 469 -41.21 8.16 -13.09
C GLN A 469 -40.44 7.72 -11.84
N LEU A 470 -39.12 7.89 -11.86
CA LEU A 470 -38.22 7.62 -10.75
C LEU A 470 -37.63 8.93 -10.21
N ASN A 471 -37.19 8.94 -8.96
CA ASN A 471 -36.43 10.05 -8.38
C ASN A 471 -34.96 9.99 -8.81
N TYR A 472 -34.73 10.04 -10.13
CA TYR A 472 -33.40 10.01 -10.72
C TYR A 472 -33.38 10.95 -11.93
N ASP A 473 -32.44 11.88 -11.90
CA ASP A 473 -32.18 12.79 -13.01
C ASP A 473 -30.77 12.53 -13.55
N PRO A 474 -30.62 12.05 -14.79
CA PRO A 474 -29.32 11.79 -15.39
C PRO A 474 -28.49 13.04 -15.67
N HIS A 475 -29.13 14.21 -15.86
CA HIS A 475 -28.48 15.42 -16.37
C HIS A 475 -28.11 16.41 -15.27
N ASN A 476 -28.71 16.26 -14.09
CA ASN A 476 -28.45 17.13 -12.95
C ASN A 476 -27.43 16.49 -11.99
N PRO A 477 -26.22 17.06 -11.84
CA PRO A 477 -25.24 16.55 -10.88
C PRO A 477 -25.79 16.54 -9.45
N PHE A 478 -25.60 15.43 -8.76
CA PHE A 478 -25.99 15.26 -7.36
C PHE A 478 -24.88 14.59 -6.55
N ASP A 479 -24.83 14.92 -5.27
CA ASP A 479 -24.08 14.15 -4.28
C ASP A 479 -24.98 13.07 -3.68
N LEU A 480 -24.44 11.93 -3.29
CA LEU A 480 -25.24 10.87 -2.65
C LEU A 480 -25.18 11.00 -1.13
N CYS A 481 -26.34 10.99 -0.46
CA CYS A 481 -26.38 10.86 1.00
C CYS A 481 -25.88 9.46 1.41
N ALA A 482 -24.76 9.39 2.11
CA ALA A 482 -24.15 8.12 2.52
C ALA A 482 -24.92 7.37 3.64
N ALA A 483 -26.02 7.94 4.18
CA ALA A 483 -26.89 7.29 5.17
C ALA A 483 -28.23 6.83 4.61
N SER A 484 -28.94 7.72 3.89
CA SER A 484 -30.27 7.43 3.33
C SER A 484 -30.24 6.94 1.88
N PHE A 485 -29.09 7.02 1.21
CA PHE A 485 -28.93 6.73 -0.23
C PHE A 485 -29.93 7.50 -1.09
N THR A 486 -30.11 8.78 -0.80
CA THR A 486 -30.94 9.70 -1.57
C THR A 486 -30.06 10.75 -2.26
N PRO A 487 -30.40 11.17 -3.48
CA PRO A 487 -29.62 12.15 -4.22
C PRO A 487 -29.82 13.53 -3.61
N LEU A 488 -28.72 14.27 -3.49
CA LEU A 488 -28.65 15.64 -3.00
C LEU A 488 -28.25 16.52 -4.19
N TYR A 489 -29.25 17.05 -4.87
CA TYR A 489 -29.06 17.94 -6.02
C TYR A 489 -28.41 19.27 -5.60
N ARG A 490 -27.64 19.87 -6.52
CA ARG A 490 -26.97 21.16 -6.29
C ARG A 490 -27.96 22.22 -5.81
N GLY A 491 -27.56 22.97 -4.79
CA GLY A 491 -28.36 24.05 -4.17
C GLY A 491 -29.14 23.63 -2.92
N ARG A 492 -29.24 22.33 -2.61
CA ARG A 492 -29.77 21.88 -1.31
C ARG A 492 -28.68 21.89 -0.23
N PRO A 493 -29.03 22.14 1.05
CA PRO A 493 -28.07 22.11 2.14
C PRO A 493 -27.50 20.69 2.29
N VAL A 494 -26.18 20.61 2.34
CA VAL A 494 -25.41 19.37 2.47
C VAL A 494 -24.43 19.48 3.61
N GLU A 495 -24.43 18.49 4.48
CA GLU A 495 -23.46 18.36 5.56
C GLU A 495 -22.40 17.35 5.13
N LYS A 496 -21.13 17.66 5.34
CA LYS A 496 -20.03 16.82 4.88
C LYS A 496 -19.26 16.22 6.04
N CYS A 497 -18.72 15.02 5.80
CA CYS A 497 -17.72 14.45 6.67
C CYS A 497 -16.40 15.24 6.53
N PRO A 498 -15.81 15.74 7.63
CA PRO A 498 -14.59 16.55 7.58
C PRO A 498 -13.37 15.81 7.00
N LEU A 499 -13.28 14.49 7.24
CA LEU A 499 -12.18 13.66 6.71
C LEU A 499 -12.42 13.19 5.27
N SER A 500 -13.49 12.42 5.04
CA SER A 500 -13.72 11.75 3.75
C SER A 500 -14.39 12.63 2.68
N GLY A 501 -15.05 13.72 3.09
CA GLY A 501 -15.92 14.50 2.21
C GLY A 501 -17.24 13.80 1.84
N ALA A 502 -17.61 12.72 2.55
CA ALA A 502 -18.91 12.07 2.36
C ALA A 502 -20.07 13.04 2.66
N CYS A 503 -21.03 13.13 1.74
CA CYS A 503 -22.17 14.01 1.85
C CYS A 503 -23.33 13.35 2.59
N TYR A 504 -24.05 14.14 3.38
CA TYR A 504 -25.20 13.72 4.17
C TYR A 504 -26.31 14.76 4.12
N CYS A 505 -27.55 14.30 4.32
CA CYS A 505 -28.67 15.19 4.60
C CYS A 505 -28.44 15.95 5.93
N PRO A 506 -28.94 17.19 6.08
CA PRO A 506 -28.79 17.96 7.31
C PRO A 506 -29.33 17.28 8.58
N THR A 507 -30.27 16.35 8.44
CA THR A 507 -30.82 15.53 9.53
C THR A 507 -29.77 14.66 10.24
N TYR A 508 -28.63 14.40 9.60
CA TYR A 508 -27.55 13.57 10.14
C TYR A 508 -26.40 14.38 10.72
N LYS A 509 -26.51 15.71 10.82
CA LYS A 509 -25.50 16.55 11.46
C LYS A 509 -25.25 16.13 12.92
N GLY A 510 -24.00 16.09 13.34
CA GLY A 510 -23.61 15.66 14.69
C GLY A 510 -23.62 14.15 14.92
N GLN A 511 -24.06 13.35 13.95
CA GLN A 511 -23.97 11.90 14.03
C GLN A 511 -22.61 11.39 13.55
N VAL A 512 -22.30 10.13 13.88
CA VAL A 512 -21.09 9.46 13.39
C VAL A 512 -21.26 9.07 11.91
N CYS A 513 -20.28 9.46 11.10
CA CYS A 513 -20.21 9.17 9.67
C CYS A 513 -20.21 7.65 9.41
N ARG A 514 -21.10 7.16 8.55
CA ARG A 514 -21.18 5.72 8.19
C ARG A 514 -20.01 5.23 7.34
N VAL A 515 -19.37 6.15 6.60
CA VAL A 515 -18.22 5.85 5.75
C VAL A 515 -16.97 5.59 6.60
N THR A 516 -16.60 6.56 7.44
CA THR A 516 -15.39 6.51 8.26
C THR A 516 -15.61 5.75 9.57
N GLN A 517 -16.83 5.70 10.09
CA GLN A 517 -17.23 5.16 11.40
C GLN A 517 -16.60 5.83 12.62
N VAL A 518 -15.87 6.92 12.43
CA VAL A 518 -15.08 7.57 13.48
C VAL A 518 -15.30 9.08 13.56
N THR A 519 -15.71 9.72 12.46
CA THR A 519 -15.83 11.18 12.38
C THR A 519 -17.25 11.67 12.61
N GLU A 520 -17.36 12.90 13.10
CA GLU A 520 -18.63 13.61 13.28
C GLU A 520 -19.03 14.37 12.01
N ILE A 521 -20.29 14.24 11.59
CA ILE A 521 -20.82 14.87 10.37
C ILE A 521 -21.06 16.37 10.62
N GLY A 522 -20.52 17.23 9.75
CA GLY A 522 -20.73 18.68 9.81
C GLY A 522 -19.90 19.40 10.87
N LYS A 523 -18.87 18.75 11.40
CA LYS A 523 -17.92 19.35 12.34
C LYS A 523 -16.90 20.23 11.62
N GLU A 524 -16.69 21.43 12.15
CA GLU A 524 -15.63 22.33 11.70
C GLU A 524 -14.26 21.84 12.19
N VAL A 525 -13.30 21.75 11.28
CA VAL A 525 -11.97 21.20 11.53
C VAL A 525 -10.89 22.03 10.85
N ILE A 526 -9.66 21.92 11.33
CA ILE A 526 -8.48 22.58 10.75
C ILE A 526 -8.12 21.98 9.36
N GLY A 527 -8.54 20.74 9.11
CA GLY A 527 -8.26 19.98 7.90
C GLY A 527 -7.07 19.03 8.06
N LEU A 528 -6.97 18.05 7.17
CA LEU A 528 -5.95 16.99 7.21
C LEU A 528 -4.52 17.56 7.33
N ARG A 529 -3.77 17.12 8.34
CA ARG A 529 -2.34 17.41 8.52
C ARG A 529 -1.52 16.12 8.50
N ILE A 530 -0.70 15.97 7.47
CA ILE A 530 0.15 14.78 7.23
C ILE A 530 1.57 15.18 6.80
N SER A 531 1.88 16.47 6.71
CA SER A 531 3.19 16.97 6.29
C SER A 531 3.65 18.14 7.16
N PRO A 532 4.95 18.25 7.50
CA PRO A 532 5.49 19.43 8.15
C PRO A 532 5.29 20.71 7.32
N LEU A 533 5.14 20.62 6.00
CA LEU A 533 4.91 21.77 5.11
C LEU A 533 3.61 22.54 5.42
N GLN A 534 2.67 21.91 6.13
CA GLN A 534 1.36 22.50 6.44
C GLN A 534 1.38 23.34 7.73
N PHE A 535 2.53 23.42 8.38
CA PHE A 535 2.79 24.25 9.56
C PHE A 535 3.85 25.29 9.17
N ARG A 536 3.39 26.38 8.56
CA ARG A 536 4.21 27.54 8.20
C ARG A 536 3.69 28.76 8.92
#